data_AF-A0A7V8RK31-F1
#
_entry.id   AF-A0A7V8RK31-F1
#
_cell.length_a   1.000
_cell.length_b   1.000
_cell.length_c   1.000
_cell.angle_alpha   90.00
_cell.angle_beta   90.00
_cell.angle_gamma   90.00
#
_symmetry.space_group_name_H-M   'P 1'
#
loop_
_entity.id
_entity.type
_entity.pdbx_description
1 polymer ?
#
loop_
_entity_poly.entity_id
_entity_poly.type
_entity_poly.pdbx_seq_one_letter_code
_entity_poly.pdbx_strand_id
1 'polypeptide(L)' 'MNSQALVLHRRVKTLDQGALHCREMELRLAEDGRHVLFSRYVERYDPQQVGQSATQHYRVPLASMIRWMVNNGERGSAP' A
#
# COMPACT_ATOMS: atom_id res chain seq x y z
N MET A 1 -12.62 -2.88 16.13
CA MET A 1 -11.89 -1.61 15.89
C MET A 1 -11.70 -1.46 14.40
N ASN A 2 -12.11 -0.33 13.82
CA ASN A 2 -11.94 -0.04 12.40
C ASN A 2 -10.46 0.26 12.14
N SER A 3 -9.66 -0.76 11.82
CA SER A 3 -8.27 -0.57 11.39
C SER A 3 -8.26 0.04 9.99
N GLN A 4 -8.49 1.36 9.93
CA GLN A 4 -8.35 2.12 8.69
C GLN A 4 -6.94 1.90 8.14
N ALA A 5 -6.87 1.60 6.84
CA ALA A 5 -5.58 1.46 6.18
C ALA A 5 -4.98 2.85 5.93
N LEU A 6 -3.69 2.99 6.17
CA LEU A 6 -2.91 4.14 5.74
C LEU A 6 -2.53 3.92 4.27
N VAL A 7 -3.15 4.68 3.37
CA VAL A 7 -2.75 4.72 1.96
C VAL A 7 -1.45 5.51 1.86
N LEU A 8 -0.35 4.81 1.56
CA LEU A 8 0.96 5.43 1.40
C LEU A 8 1.11 6.11 0.04
N HIS A 9 0.52 5.50 -0.99
CA HIS A 9 0.63 5.97 -2.35
C HIS A 9 -0.48 5.36 -3.19
N ARG A 10 -1.26 6.21 -3.86
CA ARG A 10 -2.23 5.82 -4.88
C ARG A 10 -1.94 6.59 -6.16
N ARG A 11 -1.86 5.88 -7.28
CA ARG A 11 -1.74 6.48 -8.61
C ARG A 11 -2.71 5.80 -9.56
N VAL A 12 -3.53 6.62 -10.20
CA VAL A 12 -4.38 6.20 -11.31
C VAL A 12 -3.87 6.90 -12.56
N LYS A 13 -3.70 6.14 -13.64
CA LYS A 13 -3.37 6.65 -14.96
C LYS A 13 -4.45 6.26 -15.94
N THR A 14 -4.90 7.22 -16.73
CA THR A 14 -5.65 6.95 -17.93
C THR A 14 -4.69 6.51 -19.03
N LEU A 15 -5.03 5.42 -19.70
CA LEU A 15 -4.38 4.89 -20.88
C LEU A 15 -5.27 5.16 -22.10
N ASP A 16 -4.83 4.70 -23.27
CA ASP A 16 -5.59 4.84 -24.50
C ASP A 16 -6.96 4.17 -24.41
N GLN A 17 -7.91 4.71 -25.17
CA GLN A 17 -9.27 4.14 -25.33
C GLN A 17 -10.05 3.98 -24.01
N GLY A 18 -9.71 4.77 -22.98
CA GLY A 18 -10.41 4.77 -21.69
C GLY A 18 -10.00 3.64 -20.75
N ALA A 19 -8.96 2.87 -21.08
CA ALA A 19 -8.36 1.94 -20.15
C ALA A 19 -7.70 2.70 -18.98
N LEU A 20 -7.66 2.10 -17.79
CA LEU A 20 -7.06 2.68 -16.59
C LEU A 20 -6.03 1.73 -16.00
N HIS A 21 -4.98 2.31 -15.43
CA HIS A 21 -4.02 1.58 -14.62
C HIS A 21 -3.97 2.20 -13.22
N CYS A 22 -4.40 1.44 -12.23
CA CYS A 22 -4.34 1.79 -10.82
C CYS A 22 -3.19 1.05 -10.14
N ARG A 23 -2.46 1.76 -9.29
CA ARG A 23 -1.51 1.18 -8.34
C ARG A 23 -1.67 1.82 -6.98
N GLU A 24 -1.83 1.00 -5.96
CA GLU A 24 -2.01 1.41 -4.58
C GLU A 24 -1.09 0.63 -3.64
N MET A 25 -0.55 1.34 -2.66
CA MET A 25 0.23 0.77 -1.56
C MET A 25 -0.38 1.22 -0.24
N GLU A 26 -0.67 0.26 0.63
CA GLU A 26 -1.33 0.53 1.91
C GLU A 26 -0.64 -0.19 3.06
N LEU A 27 -0.72 0.39 4.25
CA LEU A 27 -0.40 -0.26 5.51
C LEU A 27 -1.64 -0.39 6.38
N ARG A 28 -1.80 -1.54 7.02
CA ARG A 28 -2.84 -1.75 8.03
C ARG A 28 -2.24 -2.44 9.25
N LEU A 29 -2.60 -1.99 10.46
CA LEU A 29 -2.26 -2.74 11.66
C LEU A 29 -3.12 -4.01 11.70
N ALA A 30 -2.47 -5.17 11.80
CA ALA A 30 -3.16 -6.45 11.95
C ALA A 30 -3.92 -6.49 13.29
N GLU A 31 -4.95 -7.32 13.37
CA GLU A 31 -5.80 -7.44 14.57
C GLU A 31 -5.02 -7.88 15.81
N ASP A 32 -3.90 -8.58 15.64
CA ASP A 32 -3.05 -9.01 16.74
C ASP A 32 -2.19 -7.89 17.35
N GLY A 33 -2.25 -6.67 16.79
CA GLY A 33 -1.48 -5.50 17.23
C GLY A 33 0.03 -5.64 17.09
N ARG A 34 0.53 -6.76 16.56
CA ARG A 34 1.96 -7.12 16.52
C ARG A 34 2.52 -7.09 15.11
N HIS A 35 1.67 -7.06 14.10
CA HIS A 35 2.07 -7.02 12.71
C HIS A 35 1.43 -5.86 11.96
N VAL A 36 2.15 -5.37 10.95
CA VAL A 36 1.63 -4.49 9.91
C VAL A 36 1.47 -5.31 8.65
N LEU A 37 0.29 -5.22 8.04
CA LEU A 37 0.01 -5.74 6.72
C LEU A 37 0.37 -4.66 5.71
N PHE A 38 1.37 -4.92 4.88
CA PHE A 38 1.68 -4.11 3.72
C PHE A 38 1.05 -4.74 2.50
N SER A 39 0.15 -4.01 1.84
CA SER A 39 -0.56 -4.47 0.66
C SER A 39 -0.15 -3.66 -0.55
N ARG A 40 0.11 -4.34 -1.66
CA ARG A 40 0.34 -3.70 -2.96
C ARG A 40 -0.74 -4.19 -3.93
N TYR A 41 -1.55 -3.25 -4.38
CA TYR A 41 -2.61 -3.47 -5.35
C TYR A 41 -2.20 -2.89 -6.69
N VAL A 42 -2.44 -3.66 -7.75
CA VAL A 42 -2.32 -3.21 -9.14
C VAL A 42 -3.54 -3.69 -9.89
N GLU A 43 -4.14 -2.79 -10.67
CA GLU A 43 -5.28 -3.11 -11.52
C GLU A 43 -5.13 -2.42 -12.87
N ARG A 44 -5.38 -3.19 -13.92
CA ARG A 44 -5.59 -2.70 -15.27
C ARG A 44 -7.06 -2.91 -15.63
N TYR A 45 -7.79 -1.83 -15.71
CA TYR A 45 -9.14 -1.79 -16.24
C TYR A 45 -9.09 -1.49 -17.73
N ASP A 46 -9.90 -2.19 -18.52
CA ASP A 46 -10.06 -1.95 -19.94
C ASP A 46 -11.56 -2.10 -20.28
N PRO A 47 -12.21 -1.10 -20.91
CA PRO A 47 -13.63 -1.21 -21.24
C PRO A 47 -13.93 -2.27 -22.30
N GLN A 48 -12.94 -2.74 -23.06
CA GLN A 48 -13.09 -3.73 -24.14
C GLN A 48 -12.63 -5.13 -23.74
N GLN A 49 -11.98 -5.30 -22.58
CA GLN A 49 -11.41 -6.57 -22.14
C GLN A 49 -11.74 -6.85 -20.67
N VAL A 50 -11.61 -8.11 -20.25
CA VAL A 50 -11.72 -8.44 -18.83
C VAL A 50 -10.55 -7.78 -18.09
N GLY A 51 -10.89 -6.95 -17.09
CA GLY A 51 -9.90 -6.29 -16.24
C GLY A 51 -9.00 -7.30 -15.52
N GLN A 52 -7.75 -6.93 -15.30
CA GLN A 52 -6.77 -7.74 -14.58
C GLN A 52 -6.38 -7.02 -13.29
N SER A 53 -6.42 -7.73 -12.17
CA SER A 53 -5.95 -7.21 -10.90
C SER A 53 -5.04 -8.21 -10.19
N ALA A 54 -4.11 -7.68 -9.40
CA ALA A 54 -3.21 -8.46 -8.58
C ALA A 54 -2.98 -7.75 -7.26
N THR A 55 -3.05 -8.51 -6.17
CA THR A 55 -2.75 -8.02 -4.83
C THR A 55 -1.68 -8.88 -4.19
N GLN A 56 -0.66 -8.24 -3.62
CA GLN A 56 0.36 -8.89 -2.82
C GLN A 56 0.27 -8.38 -1.38
N HIS A 57 0.29 -9.30 -0.42
CA HIS A 57 0.26 -8.99 1.00
C HIS A 57 1.53 -9.46 1.68
N TYR A 58 2.08 -8.58 2.52
CA TYR A 58 3.24 -8.88 3.35
C TYR A 58 2.85 -8.66 4.80
N ARG A 59 3.16 -9.63 5.66
CA ARG A 59 3.00 -9.50 7.10
C ARG A 59 4.35 -9.17 7.71
N VAL A 60 4.48 -7.97 8.28
CA VAL A 60 5.74 -7.47 8.82
C VAL A 60 5.60 -7.30 10.34
N PRO A 61 6.49 -7.87 11.17
CA PRO A 61 6.49 -7.60 12.60
C PRO A 61 6.63 -6.08 12.85
N LEU A 62 5.68 -5.51 13.59
CA LEU A 62 5.62 -4.07 13.85
C LEU A 62 6.91 -3.57 14.52
N ALA A 63 7.42 -4.32 15.50
CA ALA A 63 8.66 -4.00 16.19
C ALA A 63 9.87 -3.93 15.24
N SER A 64 9.94 -4.80 14.24
CA SER A 64 11.02 -4.78 13.24
C SER A 64 10.92 -3.56 12.33
N MET A 65 9.70 -3.20 11.90
CA MET A 65 9.46 -1.99 11.09
C MET A 65 9.84 -0.72 11.86
N ILE A 66 9.41 -0.61 13.12
CA ILE A 66 9.76 0.53 14.00
C ILE A 66 11.28 0.64 14.17
N ARG A 67 11.95 -0.48 14.47
CA ARG A 67 13.41 -0.49 14.61
C ARG A 67 14.10 -0.02 13.34
N TRP A 68 13.62 -0.48 12.18
CA TRP A 68 14.16 -0.03 10.89
C TRP A 68 13.95 1.48 10.70
N MET A 69 12.76 2.02 10.99
CA MET A 69 12.48 3.46 10.89
C MET A 69 13.39 4.29 11.81
N VAL A 70 13.61 3.86 13.06
CA VAL A 70 14.49 4.57 14.00
C VAL A 70 15.94 4.58 13.49
N ASN A 71 16.40 3.47 12.90
CA ASN A 71 17.78 3.34 12.43
C ASN A 71 18.05 4.04 11.09
N ASN A 72 17.03 4.26 10.27
CA ASN A 72 17.17 4.80 8.90
C ASN A 72 16.44 6.14 8.70
N GLY A 73 15.69 6.60 9.69
CA GLY A 73 15.00 7.89 9.63
C GLY A 73 16.00 9.03 9.76
N GLU A 74 15.83 10.06 8.94
CA GLU A 74 16.57 11.31 9.06
C GLU A 74 16.14 12.03 10.34
N ARG A 75 17.10 12.40 11.19
CA ARG A 75 16.84 13.21 12.38
C ARG A 75 16.70 14.67 11.96
N GLY A 76 15.48 15.08 11.62
CA GLY A 76 15.15 16.49 11.44
C GLY A 76 14.64 17.11 12.74
N SER A 77 15.05 18.35 13.05
CA SER A 77 14.15 19.24 13.80
C SER A 77 12.90 19.38 12.94
N ALA A 78 11.72 19.12 13.50
CA ALA A 78 10.46 19.29 12.80
C ALA A 78 10.42 20.65 12.05
N PRO A 79 9.84 20.72 10.85
CA PRO A 79 9.53 22.01 10.23
C PRO A 79 8.59 22.85 11.10
#